data_AF-A0A1F2ZZK1-F1
#
_entry.id   AF-A0A1F2ZZK1-F1
#
_cell.length_a   1.000
_cell.length_b   1.000
_cell.length_c   1.000
_cell.angle_alpha   90.00
_cell.angle_beta   90.00
_cell.angle_gamma   90.00
#
_symmetry.space_group_name_H-M   'P 1'
#
loop_
_entity.id
_entity.type
_entity.pdbx_description
1 polymer ?
#
loop_
_entity_poly.entity_id
_entity_poly.type
_entity_poly.pdbx_seq_one_letter_code
_entity_poly.pdbx_strand_id
1 'polypeptide(L)'
;MAVLALSLTACSRDYIFEGNEYSNPIKVARIKELYQARDACLARNAVPSAGGGSDVASIARAVSLSCAPETDRLIAATNADRDPKVVEAIRNDTEQRATLYVLRARG
;
A
#
# COMPACT_ATOMS: atom_id res chain seq x y z
N MET A 1 -28.51 -45.30 28.41
CA MET A 1 -27.76 -44.18 27.79
C MET A 1 -28.65 -43.55 26.74
N ALA A 2 -29.45 -42.55 27.11
CA ALA A 2 -30.28 -41.79 26.19
C ALA A 2 -29.82 -40.32 26.28
N VAL A 3 -29.40 -39.80 25.14
CA VAL A 3 -28.64 -38.56 24.98
C VAL A 3 -29.55 -37.35 25.20
N LEU A 4 -29.09 -36.43 26.08
CA LEU A 4 -29.65 -35.09 26.24
C LEU A 4 -29.56 -34.33 24.90
N ALA A 5 -30.69 -34.02 24.29
CA ALA A 5 -30.74 -33.10 23.16
C ALA A 5 -30.56 -31.66 23.68
N LEU A 6 -29.33 -31.14 23.62
CA LEU A 6 -29.09 -29.71 23.77
C LEU A 6 -29.60 -28.99 22.53
N SER A 7 -30.75 -28.33 22.63
CA SER A 7 -31.22 -27.37 21.65
C SER A 7 -30.32 -26.13 21.69
N LEU A 8 -29.35 -26.07 20.77
CA LEU A 8 -28.67 -24.81 20.46
C LEU A 8 -29.66 -23.90 19.72
N THR A 9 -30.38 -23.06 20.46
CA THR A 9 -30.98 -21.86 19.88
C THR A 9 -29.83 -20.92 19.54
N ALA A 10 -29.31 -21.02 18.31
CA ALA A 10 -28.45 -20.00 17.75
C ALA A 10 -29.28 -18.71 17.73
N CYS A 11 -28.87 -17.71 18.52
CA CYS A 11 -29.29 -16.34 18.32
C CYS A 11 -28.81 -15.94 16.93
N SER A 12 -29.65 -16.08 15.91
CA SER A 12 -29.49 -15.32 14.67
C SER A 12 -29.81 -13.86 15.02
N ARG A 13 -28.85 -13.21 15.67
CA ARG A 13 -28.73 -11.76 15.54
C ARG A 13 -28.37 -11.55 14.09
N ASP A 14 -29.37 -11.17 13.30
CA ASP A 14 -29.15 -10.41 12.10
C ASP A 14 -28.48 -9.11 12.53
N TYR A 15 -27.16 -9.16 12.72
CA TYR A 15 -26.34 -7.99 12.61
C TYR A 15 -26.49 -7.59 11.14
N ILE A 16 -27.48 -6.75 10.84
CA ILE A 16 -27.38 -5.86 9.70
C ILE A 16 -26.16 -5.01 10.03
N PHE A 17 -25.01 -5.49 9.55
CA PHE A 17 -23.82 -4.69 9.47
C PHE A 17 -24.21 -3.55 8.52
N GLU A 18 -24.55 -2.39 9.08
CA GLU A 18 -24.52 -1.09 8.40
C GLU A 18 -23.07 -0.79 7.99
N GLY A 19 -22.44 -1.71 7.26
CA GLY A 19 -21.15 -1.55 6.63
C GLY A 19 -21.37 -0.99 5.24
N ASN A 20 -21.87 0.24 5.18
CA ASN A 20 -21.79 1.02 3.95
C ASN A 20 -20.94 2.29 4.11
N GLU A 21 -19.92 2.25 4.99
CA GLU A 21 -18.65 2.95 4.76
C GLU A 21 -17.95 2.41 3.48
N TYR A 22 -18.69 2.25 2.38
CA TYR A 22 -18.15 2.05 1.04
C TYR A 22 -17.25 3.25 0.79
N SER A 23 -15.94 3.00 0.85
CA SER A 23 -14.92 3.97 0.45
C SER A 23 -15.37 4.63 -0.84
N ASN A 24 -15.55 5.96 -0.81
CA ASN A 24 -16.08 6.72 -1.94
C ASN A 24 -15.35 6.27 -3.23
N PRO A 25 -16.05 5.72 -4.23
CA PRO A 25 -15.42 5.06 -5.38
C PRO A 25 -14.50 6.00 -6.16
N ILE A 26 -14.80 7.29 -6.17
CA ILE A 26 -13.95 8.33 -6.79
C ILE A 26 -12.65 8.48 -6.00
N LYS A 27 -12.73 8.50 -4.66
CA LYS A 27 -11.54 8.56 -3.78
C LYS A 27 -10.66 7.32 -3.97
N VAL A 28 -11.27 6.13 -4.03
CA VAL A 28 -10.54 4.88 -4.26
C VAL A 28 -9.85 4.87 -5.62
N ALA A 29 -10.57 5.27 -6.69
CA ALA A 29 -9.99 5.37 -8.03
C ALA A 29 -8.81 6.35 -8.06
N ARG A 30 -8.95 7.52 -7.41
CA ARG A 30 -7.88 8.51 -7.32
C ARG A 30 -6.66 8.01 -6.57
N ILE A 31 -6.84 7.33 -5.43
CA ILE A 31 -5.74 6.73 -4.68
C ILE A 31 -5.01 5.68 -5.53
N LYS A 32 -5.76 4.86 -6.28
CA LYS A 32 -5.18 3.88 -7.21
C LYS A 32 -4.33 4.54 -8.30
N GLU A 33 -4.78 5.65 -8.89
CA GLU A 33 -3.99 6.43 -9.85
C GLU A 33 -2.68 6.94 -9.23
N LEU A 34 -2.73 7.42 -7.99
CA LEU A 34 -1.55 7.93 -7.29
C LEU A 34 -0.54 6.82 -6.99
N TYR A 35 -1.01 5.63 -6.61
CA TYR A 35 -0.16 4.44 -6.49
C TYR A 35 0.50 4.09 -7.84
N GLN A 36 -0.25 4.12 -8.94
CA GLN A 36 0.29 3.85 -10.27
C GLN A 36 1.33 4.89 -10.70
N ALA A 37 1.08 6.18 -10.43
CA ALA A 37 2.01 7.26 -10.74
C ALA A 37 3.34 7.10 -9.98
N ARG A 38 3.28 6.81 -8.67
CA ARG A 38 4.45 6.49 -7.86
C ARG A 38 5.21 5.31 -8.44
N ASP A 39 4.52 4.20 -8.68
CA ASP A 39 5.14 2.98 -9.18
C ASP A 39 5.79 3.16 -10.56
N ALA A 40 5.19 3.98 -11.43
CA ALA A 40 5.79 4.35 -12.70
C ALA A 40 7.07 5.19 -12.51
N CYS A 41 7.08 6.12 -11.55
CA CYS A 41 8.30 6.87 -11.21
C CYS A 41 9.40 5.93 -10.69
N LEU A 42 9.07 5.02 -9.77
CA LEU A 42 10.03 4.06 -9.21
C LEU A 42 10.64 3.18 -10.30
N ALA A 43 9.81 2.63 -11.19
CA ALA A 43 10.27 1.81 -12.31
C ALA A 43 11.22 2.58 -13.24
N ARG A 44 10.89 3.84 -13.58
CA ARG A 44 11.72 4.68 -14.46
C ARG A 44 13.08 5.01 -13.85
N ASN A 45 13.14 5.27 -12.55
CA ASN A 45 14.38 5.64 -11.86
C ASN A 45 15.24 4.43 -11.47
N ALA A 46 14.66 3.22 -11.42
CA ALA A 46 15.39 1.99 -11.13
C ALA A 46 16.30 1.52 -12.29
N VAL A 47 15.86 1.66 -13.55
CA VAL A 47 16.58 1.15 -14.74
C VAL A 47 17.97 1.77 -14.94
N PRO A 48 18.15 3.11 -14.89
CA PRO A 48 19.48 3.72 -15.04
C PRO A 48 20.46 3.32 -13.93
N SER A 49 19.93 2.89 -12.78
CA SER A 49 20.70 2.61 -11.58
C SER A 49 21.14 1.14 -11.47
N ALA A 50 20.72 0.27 -12.39
CA ALA A 50 21.00 -1.17 -12.33
C ALA A 50 22.45 -1.55 -12.72
N GLY A 51 23.16 -0.69 -13.45
CA GLY A 51 24.51 -0.98 -13.95
C GLY A 51 25.66 -0.71 -12.97
N GLY A 52 25.38 -0.14 -11.79
CA GLY A 52 26.41 0.17 -10.79
C GLY A 52 26.58 -0.96 -9.78
N GLY A 53 27.83 -1.31 -9.43
CA GLY A 53 28.17 -2.24 -8.34
C GLY A 53 27.76 -1.77 -6.93
N SER A 54 26.94 -0.73 -6.84
CA SER A 54 26.39 -0.21 -5.60
C SER A 54 25.37 -1.18 -4.98
N ASP A 55 25.24 -1.12 -3.67
CA ASP A 55 24.27 -1.92 -2.92
C ASP A 55 22.81 -1.62 -3.34
N VAL A 56 21.96 -2.65 -3.36
CA VAL A 56 20.55 -2.56 -3.78
C VAL A 56 19.78 -1.58 -2.89
N ALA A 57 19.97 -1.65 -1.57
CA ALA A 57 19.21 -0.83 -0.62
C ALA A 57 19.58 0.66 -0.77
N SER A 58 20.85 0.95 -1.00
CA SER A 58 21.34 2.30 -1.27
C SER A 58 20.72 2.90 -2.54
N ILE A 59 20.62 2.11 -3.61
CA ILE A 59 19.96 2.54 -4.85
C ILE A 59 18.46 2.69 -4.65
N ALA A 60 17.80 1.74 -3.99
CA ALA A 60 16.37 1.78 -3.72
C ALA A 60 15.99 3.03 -2.90
N ARG A 61 16.83 3.42 -1.93
CA ARG A 61 16.65 4.66 -1.17
C ARG A 61 16.78 5.89 -2.06
N ALA A 62 17.77 5.95 -2.94
CA ALA A 62 17.93 7.06 -3.90
C ALA A 62 16.74 7.16 -4.87
N VAL A 63 16.24 6.02 -5.36
CA VAL A 63 15.05 5.94 -6.21
C VAL A 63 13.81 6.42 -5.46
N SER A 64 13.64 5.99 -4.20
CA SER A 64 12.52 6.42 -3.35
C SER A 64 12.53 7.94 -3.12
N LEU A 65 13.71 8.50 -2.84
CA LEU A 65 13.88 9.95 -2.67
C LEU A 65 13.58 10.73 -3.97
N SER A 66 13.96 10.17 -5.13
CA SER A 66 13.67 10.77 -6.43
C SER A 66 12.17 10.82 -6.74
N CYS A 67 11.39 9.90 -6.16
CA CYS A 67 9.92 9.81 -6.27
C CYS A 67 9.18 10.30 -5.02
N ALA A 68 9.83 11.14 -4.20
CA ALA A 68 9.20 11.77 -3.04
C ALA A 68 7.94 12.58 -3.41
N PRO A 69 7.90 13.37 -4.51
CA PRO A 69 6.71 14.14 -4.87
C PRO A 69 5.46 13.27 -5.11
N GLU A 70 5.61 12.13 -5.78
CA GLU A 70 4.52 11.18 -6.02
C GLU A 70 4.06 10.54 -4.71
N THR A 71 5.01 10.20 -3.84
CA THR A 71 4.75 9.62 -2.52
C THR A 71 4.00 10.60 -1.61
N ASP A 72 4.40 11.87 -1.60
CA ASP A 72 3.75 12.93 -0.80
C ASP A 72 2.32 13.19 -1.28
N ARG A 73 2.07 13.16 -2.60
CA ARG A 73 0.71 13.26 -3.15
C ARG A 73 -0.16 12.07 -2.73
N LEU A 74 0.41 10.85 -2.74
CA LEU A 74 -0.28 9.65 -2.28
C LEU A 74 -0.62 9.74 -0.78
N ILE A 75 0.33 10.20 0.04
CA ILE A 75 0.11 10.44 1.48
C ILE A 75 -1.02 11.45 1.68
N ALA A 76 -0.98 12.59 0.99
CA ALA A 76 -2.01 13.62 1.13
C ALA A 76 -3.41 13.13 0.75
N ALA A 77 -3.54 12.26 -0.26
CA ALA A 77 -4.82 11.71 -0.68
C ALA A 77 -5.34 10.58 0.23
N THR A 78 -4.43 9.81 0.83
CA THR A 78 -4.77 8.64 1.66
C THR A 78 -4.99 9.02 3.12
N ASN A 79 -4.21 9.98 3.64
CA ASN A 79 -4.13 10.32 5.05
C ASN A 79 -4.93 11.59 5.39
N ALA A 80 -6.25 11.53 5.25
CA ALA A 80 -7.13 12.66 5.56
C ALA A 80 -7.03 13.09 7.03
N ASP A 81 -6.88 12.12 7.93
CA ASP A 81 -6.84 12.31 9.38
C ASP A 81 -5.45 12.67 9.93
N ARG A 82 -4.45 12.78 9.04
CA ARG A 82 -3.06 13.13 9.38
C ARG A 82 -2.42 12.17 10.38
N ASP A 83 -2.80 10.89 10.33
CA ASP A 83 -2.21 9.83 11.14
C ASP A 83 -0.74 9.60 10.72
N PRO A 84 0.25 9.78 11.60
CA PRO A 84 1.65 9.53 11.27
C PRO A 84 1.93 8.08 10.85
N LYS A 85 1.14 7.11 11.32
CA LYS A 85 1.31 5.69 10.94
C LYS A 85 1.01 5.45 9.47
N VAL A 86 0.02 6.17 8.90
CA VAL A 86 -0.30 6.08 7.47
C VAL A 86 0.84 6.67 6.63
N VAL A 87 1.43 7.78 7.08
CA VAL A 87 2.61 8.38 6.43
C VAL A 87 3.77 7.38 6.41
N GLU A 88 4.08 6.79 7.56
CA GLU A 88 5.16 5.82 7.71
C GLU A 88 4.91 4.56 6.86
N ALA A 89 3.69 4.02 6.87
CA ALA A 89 3.32 2.86 6.08
C ALA A 89 3.51 3.10 4.58
N ILE A 90 3.08 4.26 4.06
CA ILE A 90 3.24 4.61 2.64
C ILE A 90 4.72 4.80 2.26
N ARG A 91 5.53 5.40 3.15
CA ARG A 91 6.97 5.54 2.92
C ARG A 91 7.68 4.19 2.92
N ASN A 92 7.37 3.32 3.88
CA ASN A 92 7.92 1.96 3.94
C ASN A 92 7.52 1.13 2.72
N ASP A 93 6.25 1.18 2.30
CA ASP A 93 5.80 0.54 1.06
C ASP A 93 6.57 1.07 -0.15
N THR A 94 6.78 2.39 -0.24
CA THR A 94 7.55 3.01 -1.34
C THR A 94 8.98 2.49 -1.39
N GLU A 95 9.68 2.39 -0.25
CA GLU A 95 11.05 1.85 -0.20
C GLU A 95 11.11 0.35 -0.57
N GLN A 96 10.14 -0.44 -0.12
CA GLN A 96 10.03 -1.85 -0.50
C GLN A 96 9.79 -2.01 -2.00
N ARG A 97 8.86 -1.23 -2.56
CA ARG A 97 8.58 -1.20 -4.00
C ARG A 97 9.81 -0.77 -4.81
N ALA A 98 10.52 0.27 -4.36
CA ALA A 98 11.76 0.72 -4.99
C ALA A 98 12.80 -0.40 -5.03
N THR A 99 12.96 -1.14 -3.92
CA THR A 99 13.85 -2.30 -3.83
C THR A 99 13.49 -3.36 -4.87
N LEU A 100 12.20 -3.69 -4.99
CA LEU A 100 11.73 -4.65 -5.99
C LEU A 100 12.01 -4.19 -7.43
N TYR A 101 11.82 -2.91 -7.74
CA TYR A 101 12.12 -2.38 -9.07
C TYR A 101 13.61 -2.39 -9.38
N VAL A 102 14.47 -2.07 -8.41
CA VAL A 102 15.93 -2.15 -8.56
C VAL A 102 16.38 -3.58 -8.80
N LEU A 103 15.86 -4.54 -8.03
CA LEU A 103 16.15 -5.97 -8.22
C LEU A 103 15.72 -6.44 -9.61
N ARG A 104 14.51 -6.07 -10.06
CA ARG A 104 14.00 -6.37 -11.40
C ARG A 104 14.79 -5.70 -12.51
N ALA A 105 15.39 -4.55 -12.28
CA ALA A 105 16.20 -3.88 -13.30
C ALA A 105 17.58 -4.54 -13.49
N ARG A 106 18.05 -5.34 -12.52
CA ARG A 106 19.37 -6.00 -12.52
C ARG A 106 19.38 -7.39 -13.18
N GLY A 107 18.22 -8.01 -13.41
CA GLY A 107 18.09 -9.35 -13.98
C GLY A 107 16.80 -9.52 -14.74
#